data_AF-A0AAU3V4E3-F1
#
_entry.id   AF-A0AAU3V4E3-F1
#
_cell.length_a   1.000
_cell.length_b   1.000
_cell.length_c   1.000
_cell.angle_alpha   90.00
_cell.angle_beta   90.00
_cell.angle_gamma   90.00
#
_symmetry.space_group_name_H-M   'P 1'
#
loop_
_entity.id
_entity.type
_entity.pdbx_description
1 polymer ?
#
loop_
_entity_poly.entity_id
_entity_poly.type
_entity_poly.pdbx_seq_one_letter_code
_entity_poly.pdbx_strand_id
1 'polypeptide(L)'
;MSPSPSSGTGGALRIAVVGNPGNRRTTLFADAVRAAGHPAPRVLAWRDVLRGRYAFAPGEFVRVDSPGEDAEVDRMLRGADDPARVEGTALWYRRFTAAVHEVTEAARRAGAVPSADAEEVAVLFDKRRCHTRLAAAGVPVPPAPDGPPVRGWAELRERLRSARISRAFLKPAHGSSASGVVALAMAGPGRVKATTSVETTADGRLFNSLRVREYRTEREVAALVDALAPDGLHVERWLPKASQHGRAADLRVVVVAGRATHAVVRTSPHPMTNLHLGGARGDLDTARAAIRAAGGDFGEVLTTAERAAACFPGTLCVGVDVLPATGWRRFAVGEVNAFGDLLPRLTGLPGSGAEGLDTYAAQVAAVPAAMHGARREEHNHDATA
;
A
#
# COMPACT_ATOMS: atom_id res chain seq x y z
N MET A 1 -46.25 -9.57 24.33
CA MET A 1 -45.68 -9.05 23.08
C MET A 1 -44.64 -8.01 23.47
N SER A 2 -43.36 -8.40 23.46
CA SER A 2 -42.25 -7.49 23.76
C SER A 2 -41.95 -6.66 22.51
N PRO A 3 -41.76 -5.33 22.62
CA PRO A 3 -41.40 -4.52 21.46
C PRO A 3 -39.95 -4.84 21.07
N SER A 4 -39.76 -5.13 19.79
CA SER A 4 -38.47 -5.32 19.14
C SER A 4 -37.58 -4.09 19.33
N PRO A 5 -36.25 -4.26 19.48
CA PRO A 5 -35.33 -3.13 19.54
C PRO A 5 -35.35 -2.42 18.18
N SER A 6 -35.70 -1.13 18.23
CA SER A 6 -35.64 -0.20 17.12
C SER A 6 -34.25 -0.23 16.47
N SER A 7 -34.20 -0.61 15.20
CA SER A 7 -33.11 -0.30 14.28
C SER A 7 -32.93 1.23 14.27
N GLY A 8 -31.90 1.72 14.97
CA GLY A 8 -31.57 3.13 15.00
C GLY A 8 -31.32 3.64 13.59
N THR A 9 -32.19 4.51 13.10
CA THR A 9 -31.99 5.30 11.88
C THR A 9 -30.88 6.32 12.14
N GLY A 10 -29.63 5.88 12.02
CA GLY A 10 -28.49 6.79 11.96
C GLY A 10 -28.69 7.74 10.78
N GLY A 11 -28.60 9.04 11.03
CA GLY A 11 -28.77 10.06 9.99
C GLY A 11 -27.85 9.83 8.78
N ALA A 12 -28.29 10.28 7.61
CA ALA A 12 -27.53 10.11 6.37
C ALA A 12 -26.09 10.65 6.50
N LEU A 13 -25.11 9.81 6.14
CA LEU A 13 -23.70 10.21 6.18
C LEU A 13 -23.42 11.31 5.17
N ARG A 14 -22.71 12.35 5.60
CA ARG A 14 -22.14 13.37 4.73
C ARG A 14 -20.70 12.98 4.42
N ILE A 15 -20.41 12.73 3.15
CA ILE A 15 -19.09 12.22 2.74
C ILE A 15 -18.49 13.13 1.67
N ALA A 16 -17.23 13.51 1.87
CA ALA A 16 -16.38 14.11 0.86
C ALA A 16 -15.28 13.12 0.48
N VAL A 17 -14.91 13.09 -0.80
CA VAL A 17 -13.82 12.26 -1.33
C VAL A 17 -12.78 13.18 -1.95
N VAL A 18 -11.58 13.21 -1.39
CA VAL A 18 -10.40 13.83 -2.00
C VAL A 18 -9.79 12.81 -2.94
N GLY A 19 -10.06 12.94 -4.24
CA GLY A 19 -9.71 11.95 -5.25
C GLY A 19 -9.90 12.47 -6.67
N ASN A 20 -9.34 11.76 -7.65
CA ASN A 20 -9.44 12.17 -9.06
C ASN A 20 -10.85 11.86 -9.61
N PRO A 21 -11.59 12.86 -10.17
CA PRO A 21 -12.86 12.61 -10.83
C PRO A 21 -12.70 11.63 -12.00
N GLY A 22 -13.65 10.70 -12.17
CA GLY A 22 -13.58 9.67 -13.21
C GLY A 22 -12.59 8.53 -12.94
N ASN A 23 -11.74 8.63 -11.91
CA ASN A 23 -10.92 7.50 -11.48
C ASN A 23 -11.81 6.38 -10.93
N ARG A 24 -11.45 5.13 -11.24
CA ARG A 24 -12.21 3.94 -10.83
C ARG A 24 -12.42 3.84 -9.32
N ARG A 25 -11.42 4.22 -8.52
CA ARG A 25 -11.49 4.17 -7.05
C ARG A 25 -12.51 5.17 -6.52
N THR A 26 -12.47 6.41 -7.01
CA THR A 26 -13.45 7.46 -6.70
C THR A 26 -14.87 7.03 -7.09
N THR A 27 -15.05 6.53 -8.32
CA THR A 27 -16.36 6.13 -8.84
C THR A 27 -16.95 4.96 -8.04
N LEU A 28 -16.18 3.89 -7.83
CA LEU A 28 -16.67 2.70 -7.11
C LEU A 28 -16.98 3.00 -5.64
N PHE A 29 -16.20 3.87 -5.00
CA PHE A 29 -16.56 4.32 -3.65
C PHE A 29 -17.84 5.15 -3.64
N ALA A 30 -18.03 6.07 -4.59
CA ALA A 30 -19.27 6.83 -4.69
C ALA A 30 -20.49 5.94 -4.94
N ASP A 31 -20.33 4.88 -5.73
CA ASP A 31 -21.38 3.89 -5.96
C ASP A 31 -21.69 3.10 -4.69
N ALA A 32 -20.66 2.69 -3.93
CA ALA A 32 -20.84 2.04 -2.63
C ALA A 32 -21.58 2.93 -1.62
N VAL A 33 -21.29 4.24 -1.59
CA VAL A 33 -22.00 5.22 -0.75
C VAL A 33 -23.49 5.28 -1.13
N ARG A 34 -23.81 5.35 -2.42
CA ARG A 34 -25.21 5.36 -2.90
C ARG A 34 -25.92 4.04 -2.61
N ALA A 35 -25.25 2.91 -2.84
CA ALA A 35 -25.79 1.58 -2.57
C ALA A 35 -26.10 1.37 -1.08
N ALA A 36 -25.34 2.01 -0.18
CA ALA A 36 -25.62 2.04 1.26
C ALA A 36 -26.77 2.99 1.65
N GLY A 37 -27.43 3.66 0.69
CA GLY A 37 -28.56 4.55 0.94
C GLY A 37 -28.17 5.97 1.38
N HIS A 38 -26.91 6.36 1.22
CA HIS A 38 -26.44 7.70 1.54
C HIS A 38 -26.45 8.63 0.32
N PRO A 39 -26.53 9.97 0.52
CA PRO A 39 -26.34 10.94 -0.55
C PRO A 39 -25.01 10.73 -1.28
N ALA A 40 -25.00 11.03 -2.58
CA ALA A 40 -23.78 10.97 -3.37
C ALA A 40 -22.66 11.79 -2.70
N PRO A 41 -21.44 11.24 -2.56
CA PRO A 41 -20.37 11.99 -1.94
C PRO A 41 -19.93 13.14 -2.83
N ARG A 42 -19.53 14.25 -2.20
CA ARG A 42 -18.87 15.36 -2.91
C ARG A 42 -17.45 14.93 -3.27
N VAL A 43 -17.12 15.01 -4.56
CA VAL A 43 -15.74 14.74 -5.02
C VAL A 43 -14.97 16.05 -5.08
N LEU A 44 -13.89 16.13 -4.31
CA LEU A 44 -12.91 17.21 -4.32
C LEU A 44 -11.71 16.73 -5.13
N ALA A 45 -11.55 17.28 -6.34
CA ALA A 45 -10.49 16.86 -7.25
C ALA A 45 -9.11 17.19 -6.67
N TRP A 46 -8.16 16.25 -6.73
CA TRP A 46 -6.78 16.52 -6.28
C TRP A 46 -6.18 17.76 -6.94
N ARG A 47 -6.48 18.01 -8.20
CA ARG A 47 -6.05 19.22 -8.91
C ARG A 47 -6.49 20.51 -8.23
N ASP A 48 -7.73 20.56 -7.75
CA ASP A 48 -8.28 21.75 -7.09
C ASP A 48 -7.76 21.83 -5.64
N VAL A 49 -7.62 20.67 -4.99
CA VAL A 49 -7.00 20.56 -3.66
C VAL A 49 -5.57 21.10 -3.66
N LEU A 50 -4.74 20.67 -4.62
CA LEU A 50 -3.37 21.15 -4.79
C LEU A 50 -3.27 22.64 -5.17
N ARG A 51 -4.39 23.28 -5.51
CA ARG A 51 -4.50 24.73 -5.76
C ARG A 51 -5.11 25.48 -4.57
N GLY A 52 -5.37 24.82 -3.45
CA GLY A 52 -6.04 25.39 -2.29
C GLY A 52 -7.53 25.68 -2.50
N ARG A 53 -8.17 25.06 -3.50
CA ARG A 53 -9.57 25.31 -3.88
C ARG A 53 -10.48 24.20 -3.37
N TYR A 54 -10.68 24.16 -2.06
CA TYR A 54 -11.55 23.18 -1.42
C TYR A 54 -12.06 23.70 -0.07
N ALA A 55 -13.13 23.10 0.42
CA ALA A 55 -13.66 23.34 1.75
C ALA A 55 -14.39 22.09 2.25
N PHE A 56 -14.34 21.89 3.56
CA PHE A 56 -15.05 20.83 4.28
C PHE A 56 -16.16 21.43 5.14
N ALA A 57 -17.17 20.64 5.44
CA ALA A 57 -18.23 21.03 6.36
C ALA A 57 -18.20 20.22 7.66
N PRO A 58 -18.70 20.78 8.78
CA PRO A 58 -18.79 20.06 10.04
C PRO A 58 -19.57 18.75 9.92
N GLY A 59 -19.03 17.71 10.55
CA GLY A 59 -19.60 16.37 10.55
C GLY A 59 -19.46 15.61 9.22
N GLU A 60 -18.67 16.09 8.26
CA GLU A 60 -18.31 15.31 7.08
C GLU A 60 -17.29 14.22 7.42
N PHE A 61 -17.43 13.05 6.79
CA PHE A 61 -16.34 12.09 6.68
C PHE A 61 -15.54 12.38 5.41
N VAL A 62 -14.24 12.59 5.53
CA VAL A 62 -13.35 12.95 4.43
C VAL A 62 -12.51 11.75 4.03
N ARG A 63 -12.93 11.03 2.99
CA ARG A 63 -12.13 9.98 2.39
C ARG A 63 -10.99 10.59 1.58
N VAL A 64 -9.75 10.30 1.95
CA VAL A 64 -8.58 10.60 1.12
C VAL A 64 -8.27 9.38 0.25
N ASP A 65 -8.06 9.60 -1.06
CA ASP A 65 -7.66 8.56 -2.01
C ASP A 65 -6.33 8.88 -2.70
N SER A 66 -5.75 7.89 -3.37
CA SER A 66 -4.51 8.04 -4.12
C SER A 66 -4.65 9.09 -5.24
N PRO A 67 -3.65 9.97 -5.47
CA PRO A 67 -3.67 10.98 -6.51
C PRO A 67 -3.23 10.45 -7.89
N GLY A 68 -2.96 9.14 -8.00
CA GLY A 68 -2.44 8.52 -9.22
C GLY A 68 -3.44 8.45 -10.39
N GLU A 69 -2.94 8.01 -11.54
CA GLU A 69 -3.70 7.85 -12.81
C GLU A 69 -4.29 9.16 -13.35
N ASP A 70 -3.75 10.32 -12.96
CA ASP A 70 -4.07 11.64 -13.53
C ASP A 70 -2.77 12.37 -13.88
N ALA A 71 -2.59 12.68 -15.17
CA ALA A 71 -1.35 13.25 -15.69
C ALA A 71 -1.11 14.71 -15.24
N GLU A 72 -2.17 15.48 -14.99
CA GLU A 72 -2.04 16.86 -14.53
C GLU A 72 -1.62 16.88 -13.06
N VAL A 73 -2.26 16.06 -12.23
CA VAL A 73 -1.91 15.90 -10.81
C VAL A 73 -0.50 15.33 -10.66
N ASP A 74 -0.13 14.32 -11.44
CA ASP A 74 1.23 13.77 -11.40
C ASP A 74 2.29 14.81 -11.79
N ARG A 75 2.06 15.63 -12.83
CA ARG A 75 2.94 16.76 -13.16
C ARG A 75 3.08 17.77 -12.01
N MET A 76 1.97 18.12 -11.34
CA MET A 76 2.02 19.05 -10.19
C MET A 76 2.86 18.47 -9.03
N LEU A 77 2.77 17.17 -8.78
CA LEU A 77 3.50 16.51 -7.70
C LEU A 77 4.97 16.19 -8.06
N ARG A 78 5.26 15.77 -9.29
CA ARG A 78 6.62 15.40 -9.74
C ARG A 78 7.44 16.58 -10.24
N GLY A 79 6.80 17.61 -10.80
CA GLY A 79 7.48 18.68 -11.51
C GLY A 79 8.16 18.23 -12.82
N ALA A 80 7.73 17.10 -13.40
CA ALA A 80 8.25 16.55 -14.66
C ALA A 80 7.10 16.00 -15.52
N ASP A 81 7.28 15.97 -16.84
CA ASP A 81 6.21 15.66 -17.81
C ASP A 81 5.99 14.16 -18.07
N ASP A 82 6.84 13.27 -17.56
CA ASP A 82 6.76 11.82 -17.85
C ASP A 82 6.38 10.98 -16.62
N PRO A 83 5.15 10.42 -16.57
CA PRO A 83 4.68 9.58 -15.46
C PRO A 83 5.33 8.18 -15.42
N ALA A 84 6.01 7.75 -16.49
CA ALA A 84 6.73 6.48 -16.52
C ALA A 84 8.10 6.55 -15.84
N ARG A 85 8.56 7.77 -15.49
CA ARG A 85 9.86 8.00 -14.85
C ARG A 85 9.91 7.37 -13.45
N VAL A 86 10.98 6.63 -13.20
CA VAL A 86 11.20 5.93 -11.92
C VAL A 86 11.82 6.85 -10.87
N GLU A 87 12.54 7.88 -11.31
CA GLU A 87 13.19 8.90 -10.47
C GLU A 87 12.24 10.06 -10.12
N GLY A 88 12.66 10.92 -9.18
CA GLY A 88 11.90 12.09 -8.75
C GLY A 88 10.77 11.73 -7.76
N THR A 89 10.76 10.49 -7.27
CA THR A 89 9.75 10.00 -6.32
C THR A 89 9.83 10.71 -4.98
N ALA A 90 11.00 11.22 -4.59
CA ALA A 90 11.17 12.00 -3.37
C ALA A 90 10.46 13.36 -3.41
N LEU A 91 10.45 14.05 -4.55
CA LEU A 91 9.71 15.33 -4.68
C LEU A 91 8.20 15.08 -4.66
N TRP A 92 7.75 14.08 -5.42
CA TRP A 92 6.36 13.61 -5.41
C TRP A 92 5.90 13.30 -3.98
N TYR A 93 6.69 12.51 -3.24
CA TYR A 93 6.41 12.11 -1.87
C TYR A 93 6.26 13.32 -0.95
N ARG A 94 7.21 14.26 -0.97
CA ARG A 94 7.16 15.47 -0.13
C ARG A 94 5.93 16.32 -0.43
N ARG A 95 5.62 16.57 -1.71
CA ARG A 95 4.46 17.38 -2.10
C ARG A 95 3.15 16.69 -1.76
N PHE A 96 3.05 15.39 -2.01
CA PHE A 96 1.84 14.62 -1.73
C PHE A 96 1.56 14.54 -0.23
N THR A 97 2.56 14.20 0.58
CA THR A 97 2.39 14.11 2.04
C THR A 97 2.10 15.47 2.67
N ALA A 98 2.70 16.56 2.18
CA ALA A 98 2.33 17.91 2.59
C ALA A 98 0.88 18.25 2.25
N ALA A 99 0.40 17.88 1.06
CA ALA A 99 -1.00 18.09 0.67
C ALA A 99 -1.98 17.25 1.52
N VAL A 100 -1.64 15.99 1.84
CA VAL A 100 -2.44 15.16 2.76
C VAL A 100 -2.49 15.78 4.15
N HIS A 101 -1.36 16.28 4.66
CA HIS A 101 -1.32 17.00 5.92
C HIS A 101 -2.23 18.24 5.90
N GLU A 102 -2.14 19.08 4.87
CA GLU A 102 -3.01 20.26 4.74
C GLU A 102 -4.50 19.91 4.66
N VAL A 103 -4.84 18.85 3.91
CA VAL A 103 -6.21 18.35 3.77
C VAL A 103 -6.77 17.83 5.10
N THR A 104 -6.01 17.00 5.81
CA THR A 104 -6.46 16.41 7.07
C THR A 104 -6.59 17.47 8.17
N GLU A 105 -5.67 18.43 8.23
CA GLU A 105 -5.76 19.57 9.14
C GLU A 105 -6.93 20.50 8.81
N ALA A 106 -7.18 20.77 7.53
CA ALA A 106 -8.34 21.55 7.12
C ALA A 106 -9.67 20.83 7.44
N ALA A 107 -9.72 19.50 7.31
CA ALA A 107 -10.87 18.70 7.69
C ALA A 107 -11.13 18.80 9.20
N ARG A 108 -10.09 18.58 10.03
CA ARG A 108 -10.19 18.68 11.50
C ARG A 108 -10.66 20.07 11.94
N ARG A 109 -10.06 21.15 11.41
CA ARG A 109 -10.50 22.53 11.70
C ARG A 109 -11.96 22.82 11.33
N ALA A 110 -12.48 22.15 10.31
CA ALA A 110 -13.88 22.26 9.90
C ALA A 110 -14.83 21.38 10.73
N GLY A 111 -14.34 20.60 11.70
CA GLY A 111 -15.12 19.61 12.44
C GLY A 111 -15.48 18.37 11.61
N ALA A 112 -14.70 18.08 10.58
CA ALA A 112 -14.82 16.89 9.74
C ALA A 112 -13.79 15.82 10.15
N VAL A 113 -14.10 14.55 9.87
CA VAL A 113 -13.27 13.41 10.26
C VAL A 113 -12.53 12.85 9.03
N PRO A 114 -11.20 12.98 8.93
CA PRO A 114 -10.45 12.37 7.84
C PRO A 114 -10.40 10.83 7.97
N SER A 115 -10.36 10.14 6.84
CA SER A 115 -10.27 8.67 6.77
C SER A 115 -8.89 8.11 7.05
N ALA A 116 -7.88 8.97 7.12
CA ALA A 116 -6.49 8.61 7.31
C ALA A 116 -5.74 9.72 8.04
N ASP A 117 -4.81 9.33 8.90
CA ASP A 117 -3.87 10.24 9.53
C ASP A 117 -2.72 10.58 8.57
N ALA A 118 -2.32 11.86 8.54
CA ALA A 118 -1.30 12.33 7.60
C ALA A 118 0.10 11.74 7.87
N GLU A 119 0.47 11.56 9.14
CA GLU A 119 1.77 10.99 9.50
C GLU A 119 1.82 9.50 9.20
N GLU A 120 0.72 8.79 9.40
CA GLU A 120 0.59 7.40 8.98
C GLU A 120 0.67 7.25 7.46
N VAL A 121 -0.02 8.10 6.70
CA VAL A 121 0.09 8.12 5.23
C VAL A 121 1.54 8.40 4.81
N ALA A 122 2.22 9.35 5.46
CA ALA A 122 3.62 9.64 5.16
C ALA A 122 4.54 8.43 5.43
N VAL A 123 4.26 7.61 6.44
CA VAL A 123 4.99 6.36 6.69
C VAL A 123 4.63 5.27 5.68
N LEU A 124 3.35 5.10 5.37
CA LEU A 124 2.86 4.10 4.41
C LEU A 124 3.44 4.32 2.99
N PHE A 125 3.70 5.58 2.61
CA PHE A 125 4.32 5.92 1.34
C PHE A 125 5.85 5.90 1.35
N ASP A 126 6.53 5.65 2.49
CA ASP A 126 7.98 5.43 2.56
C ASP A 126 8.28 4.01 3.06
N LYS A 127 8.66 3.12 2.14
CA LYS A 127 8.92 1.70 2.41
C LYS A 127 9.91 1.46 3.53
N ARG A 128 10.91 2.33 3.71
CA ARG A 128 11.94 2.19 4.75
C ARG A 128 11.34 2.48 6.11
N ARG A 129 10.55 3.56 6.21
CA ARG A 129 9.86 3.97 7.45
C ARG A 129 8.79 2.96 7.82
N CYS A 130 7.99 2.51 6.84
CA CYS A 130 6.97 1.48 7.02
C CYS A 130 7.59 0.17 7.52
N HIS A 131 8.64 -0.31 6.85
CA HIS A 131 9.38 -1.51 7.28
C HIS A 131 9.91 -1.38 8.71
N THR A 132 10.54 -0.25 9.05
CA THR A 132 11.07 0.01 10.41
C THR A 132 9.95 -0.01 11.45
N ARG A 133 8.81 0.65 11.17
CA ARG A 133 7.65 0.69 12.08
C ARG A 133 7.07 -0.70 12.32
N LEU A 134 6.90 -1.50 11.26
CA LEU A 134 6.42 -2.87 11.36
C LEU A 134 7.38 -3.77 12.15
N ALA A 135 8.69 -3.68 11.86
CA ALA A 135 9.71 -4.44 12.58
C ALA A 135 9.73 -4.11 14.07
N ALA A 136 9.65 -2.81 14.42
CA ALA A 136 9.59 -2.36 15.81
C ALA A 136 8.35 -2.86 16.56
N ALA A 137 7.23 -3.06 15.86
CA ALA A 137 6.01 -3.65 16.41
C ALA A 137 6.02 -5.20 16.44
N GLY A 138 7.14 -5.84 16.09
CA GLY A 138 7.27 -7.29 16.03
C GLY A 138 6.42 -7.95 14.95
N VAL A 139 5.99 -7.20 13.93
CA VAL A 139 5.35 -7.75 12.73
C VAL A 139 6.44 -8.42 11.89
N PRO A 140 6.29 -9.70 11.49
CA PRO A 140 7.28 -10.36 10.66
C PRO A 140 7.45 -9.63 9.32
N VAL A 141 8.66 -9.16 9.03
CA VAL A 141 9.02 -8.52 7.75
C VAL A 141 10.28 -9.19 7.18
N PRO A 142 10.55 -9.10 5.86
CA PRO A 142 11.81 -9.54 5.30
C PRO A 142 13.00 -8.86 5.99
N PRO A 143 14.06 -9.59 6.40
CA PRO A 143 15.22 -8.98 7.02
C PRO A 143 15.85 -7.91 6.13
N ALA A 144 16.07 -6.71 6.66
CA ALA A 144 16.77 -5.62 5.98
C ALA A 144 18.15 -5.44 6.64
N PRO A 145 19.23 -5.19 5.87
CA PRO A 145 20.52 -4.87 6.46
C PRO A 145 20.49 -3.48 7.10
N ASP A 146 21.07 -3.36 8.30
CA ASP A 146 21.15 -2.09 9.02
C ASP A 146 22.03 -1.04 8.32
N GLY A 147 21.87 0.21 8.74
CA GLY A 147 22.71 1.34 8.34
C GLY A 147 21.99 2.42 7.53
N PRO A 148 22.67 3.53 7.22
CA PRO A 148 22.08 4.68 6.51
C PRO A 148 21.66 4.30 5.09
N PRO A 149 20.78 5.05 4.39
CA PRO A 149 20.44 4.75 3.00
C PRO A 149 21.69 4.55 2.12
N VAL A 150 21.69 3.51 1.29
CA VAL A 150 22.80 3.23 0.35
C VAL A 150 22.84 4.32 -0.72
N ARG A 151 24.05 4.82 -1.03
CA ARG A 151 24.25 5.90 -2.02
C ARG A 151 24.65 5.42 -3.40
N GLY A 152 24.86 4.11 -3.56
CA GLY A 152 25.24 3.51 -4.83
C GLY A 152 25.65 2.04 -4.68
N TRP A 153 26.09 1.45 -5.78
CA TRP A 153 26.42 0.04 -5.92
C TRP A 153 27.55 -0.41 -4.99
N ALA A 154 28.63 0.36 -4.88
CA ALA A 154 29.78 -0.02 -4.06
C ALA A 154 29.38 -0.19 -2.58
N GLU A 155 28.61 0.75 -2.04
CA GLU A 155 28.10 0.69 -0.66
C GLU A 155 27.08 -0.44 -0.49
N LEU A 156 26.16 -0.62 -1.45
CA LEU A 156 25.18 -1.70 -1.43
C LEU A 156 25.87 -3.07 -1.41
N ARG A 157 26.85 -3.28 -2.29
CA ARG A 157 27.59 -4.54 -2.41
C ARG A 157 28.30 -4.87 -1.10
N GLU A 158 28.97 -3.89 -0.50
CA GLU A 158 29.66 -4.07 0.78
C GLU A 158 28.68 -4.37 1.92
N ARG A 159 27.55 -3.68 1.96
CA ARG A 159 26.51 -3.91 2.97
C ARG A 159 25.91 -5.31 2.87
N LEU A 160 25.57 -5.75 1.66
CA LEU A 160 25.02 -7.09 1.43
C LEU A 160 26.05 -8.17 1.78
N ARG A 161 27.35 -7.95 1.47
CA ARG A 161 28.44 -8.85 1.85
C ARG A 161 28.57 -8.96 3.37
N SER A 162 28.61 -7.83 4.08
CA SER A 162 28.70 -7.77 5.54
C SER A 162 27.49 -8.44 6.21
N ALA A 163 26.29 -8.26 5.67
CA ALA A 163 25.05 -8.89 6.16
C ALA A 163 24.87 -10.36 5.71
N ARG A 164 25.81 -10.91 4.92
CA ARG A 164 25.73 -12.25 4.30
C ARG A 164 24.44 -12.46 3.51
N ILE A 165 23.98 -11.43 2.79
CA ILE A 165 22.79 -11.47 1.94
C ILE A 165 23.22 -11.62 0.49
N SER A 166 23.01 -12.81 -0.09
CA SER A 166 23.30 -13.09 -1.50
C SER A 166 22.15 -12.76 -2.45
N ARG A 167 20.94 -12.56 -1.92
CA ARG A 167 19.74 -12.23 -2.69
C ARG A 167 18.92 -11.15 -1.99
N ALA A 168 18.65 -10.05 -2.67
CA ALA A 168 17.97 -8.88 -2.11
C ALA A 168 16.95 -8.31 -3.10
N PHE A 169 15.90 -7.70 -2.57
CA PHE A 169 15.09 -6.74 -3.30
C PHE A 169 15.60 -5.33 -3.00
N LEU A 170 15.75 -4.54 -4.06
CA LEU A 170 15.94 -3.09 -3.98
C LEU A 170 14.64 -2.44 -4.42
N LYS A 171 14.07 -1.56 -3.60
CA LYS A 171 12.81 -0.88 -3.88
C LYS A 171 13.03 0.63 -3.70
N PRO A 172 12.68 1.49 -4.69
CA PRO A 172 12.66 2.93 -4.45
C PRO A 172 11.76 3.24 -3.26
N ALA A 173 12.21 4.10 -2.36
CA ALA A 173 11.55 4.34 -1.08
C ALA A 173 10.07 4.69 -1.23
N HIS A 174 9.75 5.52 -2.23
CA HIS A 174 8.40 6.05 -2.47
C HIS A 174 7.76 5.55 -3.78
N GLY A 175 8.37 4.54 -4.43
CA GLY A 175 7.81 3.95 -5.65
C GLY A 175 6.52 3.17 -5.36
N SER A 176 5.65 2.99 -6.35
CA SER A 176 4.43 2.16 -6.23
C SER A 176 4.32 1.19 -7.42
N SER A 177 3.42 0.21 -7.34
CA SER A 177 3.15 -0.75 -8.43
C SER A 177 4.38 -1.52 -8.93
N ALA A 178 5.34 -1.78 -8.03
CA ALA A 178 6.65 -2.36 -8.31
C ALA A 178 7.50 -1.58 -9.34
N SER A 179 7.17 -0.32 -9.62
CA SER A 179 8.03 0.57 -10.39
C SER A 179 9.39 0.73 -9.70
N GLY A 180 10.47 0.48 -10.43
CA GLY A 180 11.82 0.59 -9.89
C GLY A 180 12.31 -0.60 -9.07
N VAL A 181 11.49 -1.63 -8.84
CA VAL A 181 11.90 -2.77 -8.00
C VAL A 181 12.91 -3.64 -8.73
N VAL A 182 14.00 -3.99 -8.06
CA VAL A 182 15.08 -4.84 -8.57
C VAL A 182 15.22 -6.08 -7.70
N ALA A 183 15.06 -7.26 -8.30
CA ALA A 183 15.45 -8.53 -7.68
C ALA A 183 16.93 -8.80 -7.98
N LEU A 184 17.79 -8.58 -7.00
CA LEU A 184 19.23 -8.75 -7.10
C LEU A 184 19.66 -10.11 -6.56
N ALA A 185 20.53 -10.80 -7.29
CA ALA A 185 21.21 -12.00 -6.85
C ALA A 185 22.72 -11.88 -7.11
N MET A 186 23.53 -12.29 -6.14
CA MET A 186 24.99 -12.34 -6.21
C MET A 186 25.46 -13.77 -5.87
N ALA A 187 26.34 -14.33 -6.68
CA ALA A 187 26.79 -15.72 -6.58
C ALA A 187 28.31 -15.84 -6.70
N GLY A 188 29.05 -15.25 -5.74
CA GLY A 188 30.52 -15.20 -5.76
C GLY A 188 31.09 -14.05 -6.60
N PRO A 189 32.43 -13.92 -6.69
CA PRO A 189 33.08 -12.78 -7.37
C PRO A 189 32.60 -12.61 -8.82
N GLY A 190 32.19 -11.39 -9.19
CA GLY A 190 31.77 -11.01 -10.54
C GLY A 190 30.43 -11.60 -11.02
N ARG A 191 29.80 -12.50 -10.27
CA ARG A 191 28.53 -13.14 -10.66
C ARG A 191 27.37 -12.40 -10.02
N VAL A 192 26.74 -11.52 -10.80
CA VAL A 192 25.58 -10.74 -10.39
C VAL A 192 24.44 -10.89 -11.40
N LYS A 193 23.20 -10.84 -10.92
CA LYS A 193 22.00 -10.79 -11.74
C LYS A 193 21.01 -9.82 -11.12
N ALA A 194 20.50 -8.88 -11.90
CA ALA A 194 19.38 -8.03 -11.52
C ALA A 194 18.20 -8.28 -12.46
N THR A 195 17.03 -8.57 -11.90
CA THR A 195 15.77 -8.71 -12.64
C THR A 195 14.83 -7.56 -12.27
N THR A 196 14.41 -6.76 -13.25
CA THR A 196 13.61 -5.55 -13.03
C THR A 196 12.78 -5.19 -14.25
N SER A 197 11.75 -4.33 -14.11
CA SER A 197 11.06 -3.69 -15.24
C SER A 197 11.64 -2.33 -15.62
N VAL A 198 12.64 -1.85 -14.89
CA VAL A 198 13.33 -0.59 -15.18
C VAL A 198 14.15 -0.71 -16.45
N GLU A 199 14.01 0.28 -17.32
CA GLU A 199 14.84 0.47 -18.50
C GLU A 199 15.57 1.80 -18.39
N THR A 200 16.86 1.77 -18.72
CA THR A 200 17.73 2.95 -18.76
C THR A 200 17.83 3.43 -20.19
N THR A 201 17.41 4.66 -20.44
CA THR A 201 17.60 5.35 -21.73
C THR A 201 19.08 5.65 -22.00
N ALA A 202 19.42 5.97 -23.25
CA ALA A 202 20.79 6.32 -23.65
C ALA A 202 21.34 7.55 -22.91
N ASP A 203 20.47 8.45 -22.47
CA ASP A 203 20.79 9.64 -21.68
C ASP A 203 20.68 9.41 -20.16
N GLY A 204 20.53 8.15 -19.72
CA GLY A 204 20.63 7.75 -18.32
C GLY A 204 19.33 7.84 -17.51
N ARG A 205 18.24 8.32 -18.10
CA ARG A 205 16.92 8.36 -17.43
C ARG A 205 16.35 6.96 -17.26
N LEU A 206 15.72 6.71 -16.12
CA LEU A 206 15.06 5.45 -15.78
C LEU A 206 13.55 5.53 -16.01
N PHE A 207 12.99 4.55 -16.72
CA PHE A 207 11.54 4.41 -16.89
C PHE A 207 11.06 2.98 -16.60
N ASN A 208 9.82 2.87 -16.12
CA ASN A 208 9.17 1.57 -15.95
C ASN A 208 8.65 1.08 -17.30
N SER A 209 9.40 0.21 -17.97
CA SER A 209 9.03 -0.33 -19.28
C SER A 209 7.86 -1.33 -19.22
N LEU A 210 7.43 -1.72 -18.01
CA LEU A 210 6.50 -2.82 -17.70
C LEU A 210 6.99 -4.21 -18.17
N ARG A 211 8.08 -4.29 -18.94
CA ARG A 211 8.69 -5.52 -19.43
C ARG A 211 9.83 -5.92 -18.50
N VAL A 212 9.71 -7.10 -17.90
CA VAL A 212 10.77 -7.64 -17.04
C VAL A 212 12.00 -7.98 -17.88
N ARG A 213 13.16 -7.46 -17.48
CA ARG A 213 14.46 -7.66 -18.10
C ARG A 213 15.49 -8.14 -17.09
N GLU A 214 16.63 -8.61 -17.60
CA GLU A 214 17.71 -9.15 -16.79
C GLU A 214 19.05 -8.53 -17.16
N TYR A 215 19.71 -7.92 -16.19
CA TYR A 215 21.08 -7.43 -16.27
C TYR A 215 22.01 -8.43 -15.60
N ARG A 216 23.14 -8.76 -16.23
CA ARG A 216 24.03 -9.86 -15.79
C ARG A 216 25.47 -9.43 -15.59
N THR A 217 25.84 -8.21 -15.97
CA THR A 217 27.18 -7.69 -15.74
C THR A 217 27.19 -6.76 -14.54
N GLU A 218 28.30 -6.72 -13.81
CA GLU A 218 28.46 -5.79 -12.68
C GLU A 218 28.36 -4.33 -13.12
N ARG A 219 28.85 -3.99 -14.32
CA ARG A 219 28.75 -2.64 -14.87
C ARG A 219 27.29 -2.20 -15.07
N GLU A 220 26.44 -3.04 -15.66
CA GLU A 220 25.03 -2.72 -15.87
C GLU A 220 24.26 -2.61 -14.55
N VAL A 221 24.50 -3.56 -13.63
CA VAL A 221 23.85 -3.55 -12.32
C VAL A 221 24.30 -2.34 -11.51
N ALA A 222 25.58 -1.97 -11.56
CA ALA A 222 26.10 -0.79 -10.89
C ALA A 222 25.40 0.48 -11.40
N ALA A 223 25.37 0.68 -12.72
CA ALA A 223 24.72 1.83 -13.33
C ALA A 223 23.22 1.94 -12.96
N LEU A 224 22.50 0.81 -12.97
CA LEU A 224 21.10 0.77 -12.55
C LEU A 224 20.93 1.18 -11.07
N VAL A 225 21.76 0.63 -10.18
CA VAL A 225 21.66 0.93 -8.74
C VAL A 225 22.07 2.37 -8.44
N ASP A 226 23.14 2.86 -9.07
CA ASP A 226 23.63 4.23 -8.89
C ASP A 226 22.61 5.27 -9.37
N ALA A 227 21.83 4.97 -10.41
CA ALA A 227 20.74 5.82 -10.87
C ALA A 227 19.51 5.78 -9.93
N LEU A 228 19.24 4.65 -9.27
CA LEU A 228 18.11 4.51 -8.34
C LEU A 228 18.41 5.04 -6.93
N ALA A 229 19.66 4.99 -6.48
CA ALA A 229 20.06 5.32 -5.12
C ALA A 229 19.72 6.76 -4.64
N PRO A 230 19.78 7.82 -5.49
CA PRO A 230 19.50 9.20 -5.05
C PRO A 230 18.09 9.43 -4.48
N ASP A 231 17.10 8.69 -4.98
CA ASP A 231 15.72 8.75 -4.48
C ASP A 231 15.51 7.96 -3.16
N GLY A 232 16.56 7.25 -2.73
CA GLY A 232 16.54 6.37 -1.57
C GLY A 232 16.06 4.96 -1.92
N LEU A 233 16.82 3.97 -1.48
CA LEU A 233 16.48 2.56 -1.66
C LEU A 233 16.15 1.92 -0.31
N HIS A 234 15.01 1.23 -0.28
CA HIS A 234 14.75 0.17 0.69
C HIS A 234 15.39 -1.11 0.19
N VAL A 235 16.22 -1.73 1.02
CA VAL A 235 16.94 -2.96 0.71
C VAL A 235 16.46 -4.02 1.69
N GLU A 236 15.99 -5.15 1.19
CA GLU A 236 15.56 -6.26 2.02
C GLU A 236 15.99 -7.59 1.42
N ARG A 237 16.12 -8.61 2.26
CA ARG A 237 16.41 -9.97 1.81
C ARG A 237 15.28 -10.46 0.91
N TRP A 238 15.65 -10.97 -0.26
CA TRP A 238 14.70 -11.64 -1.14
C TRP A 238 14.34 -13.00 -0.54
N LEU A 239 13.17 -13.04 0.11
CA LEU A 239 12.60 -14.28 0.64
C LEU A 239 12.13 -15.19 -0.52
N PRO A 240 12.48 -16.49 -0.51
CA PRO A 240 11.89 -17.44 -1.43
C PRO A 240 10.40 -17.60 -1.07
N LYS A 241 9.54 -17.19 -2.02
CA LYS A 241 8.08 -17.26 -1.83
C LYS A 241 7.58 -18.69 -2.07
N ALA A 242 6.48 -19.02 -1.43
CA ALA A 242 5.67 -20.16 -1.83
C ALA A 242 5.20 -19.99 -3.28
N SER A 243 4.82 -21.10 -3.90
CA SER A 243 4.30 -21.11 -5.25
C SER A 243 2.95 -21.80 -5.32
N GLN A 244 2.17 -21.43 -6.34
CA GLN A 244 0.93 -22.08 -6.73
C GLN A 244 1.06 -22.41 -8.23
N HIS A 245 0.93 -23.69 -8.58
CA HIS A 245 1.14 -24.19 -9.95
C HIS A 245 2.47 -23.72 -10.59
N GLY A 246 3.57 -23.78 -9.82
CA GLY A 246 4.90 -23.37 -10.29
C GLY A 246 5.12 -21.86 -10.41
N ARG A 247 4.12 -21.03 -10.06
CA ARG A 247 4.21 -19.56 -10.08
C ARG A 247 4.40 -19.03 -8.67
N ALA A 248 5.28 -18.04 -8.49
CA ALA A 248 5.48 -17.41 -7.18
C ALA A 248 4.17 -16.77 -6.71
N ALA A 249 3.82 -16.93 -5.44
CA ALA A 249 2.55 -16.48 -4.87
C ALA A 249 2.77 -15.49 -3.71
N ASP A 250 1.88 -14.50 -3.61
CA ASP A 250 1.66 -13.70 -2.40
C ASP A 250 0.16 -13.51 -2.14
N LEU A 251 -0.19 -12.92 -1.00
CA LEU A 251 -1.56 -12.52 -0.70
C LEU A 251 -1.64 -11.01 -0.53
N ARG A 252 -2.66 -10.40 -1.12
CA ARG A 252 -3.11 -9.06 -0.81
C ARG A 252 -4.32 -9.16 0.10
N VAL A 253 -4.18 -8.71 1.35
CA VAL A 253 -5.25 -8.68 2.35
C VAL A 253 -5.68 -7.22 2.55
N VAL A 254 -6.98 -6.94 2.42
CA VAL A 254 -7.53 -5.61 2.73
C VAL A 254 -8.03 -5.62 4.16
N VAL A 255 -7.51 -4.70 4.96
CA VAL A 255 -7.90 -4.49 6.35
C VAL A 255 -8.67 -3.19 6.44
N VAL A 256 -9.91 -3.26 6.92
CA VAL A 256 -10.82 -2.12 7.11
C VAL A 256 -11.16 -2.03 8.58
N ALA A 257 -10.96 -0.85 9.18
CA ALA A 257 -11.17 -0.60 10.62
C ALA A 257 -10.52 -1.68 11.51
N GLY A 258 -9.27 -2.04 11.19
CA GLY A 258 -8.49 -3.03 11.93
C GLY A 258 -8.88 -4.50 11.69
N ARG A 259 -9.87 -4.79 10.84
CA ARG A 259 -10.32 -6.17 10.55
C ARG A 259 -9.99 -6.59 9.12
N ALA A 260 -9.42 -7.78 8.95
CA ALA A 260 -9.16 -8.34 7.63
C ALA A 260 -10.48 -8.72 6.95
N THR A 261 -10.86 -7.96 5.92
CA THR A 261 -12.17 -8.10 5.26
C THR A 261 -12.08 -8.85 3.94
N HIS A 262 -11.01 -8.67 3.17
CA HIS A 262 -10.86 -9.30 1.85
C HIS A 262 -9.45 -9.87 1.70
N ALA A 263 -9.31 -10.95 0.94
CA ALA A 263 -8.01 -11.48 0.57
C ALA A 263 -8.02 -11.99 -0.87
N VAL A 264 -6.92 -11.77 -1.59
CA VAL A 264 -6.70 -12.32 -2.92
C VAL A 264 -5.27 -12.84 -3.03
N VAL A 265 -5.12 -14.02 -3.62
CA VAL A 265 -3.81 -14.56 -3.98
C VAL A 265 -3.38 -13.93 -5.30
N ARG A 266 -2.12 -13.49 -5.40
CA ARG A 266 -1.54 -13.04 -6.67
C ARG A 266 -0.38 -13.95 -7.05
N THR A 267 -0.34 -14.39 -8.30
CA THR A 267 0.67 -15.32 -8.81
C THR A 267 1.40 -14.75 -10.02
N SER A 268 2.70 -15.04 -10.13
CA SER A 268 3.55 -14.56 -11.23
C SER A 268 4.61 -15.59 -11.64
N PRO A 269 4.99 -15.67 -12.92
CA PRO A 269 6.16 -16.45 -13.33
C PRO A 269 7.48 -15.79 -12.86
N HIS A 270 7.43 -14.53 -12.43
CA HIS A 270 8.57 -13.75 -11.96
C HIS A 270 8.53 -13.58 -10.43
N PRO A 271 9.64 -13.16 -9.80
CA PRO A 271 9.67 -12.88 -8.36
C PRO A 271 8.71 -11.76 -7.92
N MET A 272 8.36 -10.82 -8.82
CA MET A 272 7.40 -9.75 -8.57
C MET A 272 5.99 -10.21 -8.98
N THR A 273 5.04 -10.15 -8.05
CA THR A 273 3.68 -10.72 -8.14
C THR A 273 2.61 -9.68 -8.47
N ASN A 274 2.99 -8.42 -8.64
CA ASN A 274 2.08 -7.30 -8.94
C ASN A 274 1.26 -7.59 -10.21
N LEU A 275 -0.07 -7.39 -10.12
CA LEU A 275 -0.99 -7.65 -11.23
C LEU A 275 -0.67 -6.81 -12.47
N HIS A 276 -0.16 -5.59 -12.26
CA HIS A 276 0.26 -4.69 -13.34
C HIS A 276 1.53 -5.15 -14.10
N LEU A 277 2.25 -6.15 -13.59
CA LEU A 277 3.44 -6.76 -14.22
C LEU A 277 3.13 -8.16 -14.77
N GLY A 278 1.89 -8.43 -15.17
CA GLY A 278 1.46 -9.74 -15.69
C GLY A 278 1.17 -10.79 -14.61
N GLY A 279 1.02 -10.36 -13.35
CA GLY A 279 0.49 -11.20 -12.29
C GLY A 279 -0.99 -11.54 -12.52
N ALA A 280 -1.43 -12.70 -12.03
CA ALA A 280 -2.81 -13.17 -12.13
C ALA A 280 -3.39 -13.44 -10.74
N ARG A 281 -4.72 -13.37 -10.59
CA ARG A 281 -5.37 -13.86 -9.37
C ARG A 281 -5.18 -15.38 -9.29
N GLY A 282 -4.65 -15.84 -8.17
CA GLY A 282 -4.60 -17.26 -7.82
C GLY A 282 -5.88 -17.72 -7.17
N ASP A 283 -5.93 -19.00 -6.82
CA ASP A 283 -7.04 -19.59 -6.05
C ASP A 283 -6.74 -19.53 -4.55
N LEU A 284 -7.63 -18.86 -3.81
CA LEU A 284 -7.53 -18.70 -2.36
C LEU A 284 -7.79 -20.01 -1.62
N ASP A 285 -8.64 -20.89 -2.13
CA ASP A 285 -8.95 -22.16 -1.48
C ASP A 285 -7.78 -23.13 -1.57
N THR A 286 -7.10 -23.17 -2.72
CA THR A 286 -5.82 -23.86 -2.85
C THR A 286 -4.76 -23.31 -1.88
N ALA A 287 -4.68 -21.98 -1.68
CA ALA A 287 -3.76 -21.42 -0.69
C ALA A 287 -4.10 -21.84 0.74
N ARG A 288 -5.39 -21.82 1.13
CA ARG A 288 -5.87 -22.32 2.43
C ARG A 288 -5.54 -23.79 2.63
N ALA A 289 -5.76 -24.62 1.61
CA ALA A 289 -5.45 -26.04 1.64
C ALA A 289 -3.94 -26.29 1.79
N ALA A 290 -3.09 -25.53 1.08
CA ALA A 290 -1.64 -25.62 1.17
C ALA A 290 -1.13 -25.22 2.57
N ILE A 291 -1.67 -24.16 3.16
CA ILE A 291 -1.35 -23.73 4.53
C ILE A 291 -1.74 -24.82 5.53
N ARG A 292 -2.95 -25.39 5.41
CA ARG A 292 -3.42 -26.48 6.27
C ARG A 292 -2.55 -27.74 6.13
N ALA A 293 -2.21 -28.13 4.90
CA ALA A 293 -1.32 -29.28 4.64
C ALA A 293 0.09 -29.07 5.23
N ALA A 294 0.51 -27.81 5.35
CA ALA A 294 1.77 -27.43 6.00
C ALA A 294 1.67 -27.37 7.54
N GLY A 295 0.49 -27.62 8.11
CA GLY A 295 0.23 -27.58 9.55
C GLY A 295 -0.07 -26.18 10.10
N GLY A 296 -0.32 -25.19 9.25
CA GLY A 296 -0.68 -23.83 9.65
C GLY A 296 -2.18 -23.54 9.52
N ASP A 297 -2.57 -22.34 9.91
CA ASP A 297 -3.94 -21.82 9.76
C ASP A 297 -3.96 -20.54 8.91
N PHE A 298 -4.97 -20.41 8.04
CA PHE A 298 -5.18 -19.18 7.28
C PHE A 298 -5.52 -18.00 8.19
N GLY A 299 -6.10 -18.24 9.37
CA GLY A 299 -6.29 -17.23 10.40
C GLY A 299 -4.98 -16.53 10.82
N GLU A 300 -3.83 -17.19 10.77
CA GLU A 300 -2.52 -16.59 11.07
C GLU A 300 -2.11 -15.55 10.01
N VAL A 301 -2.48 -15.78 8.74
CA VAL A 301 -2.26 -14.83 7.64
C VAL A 301 -3.07 -13.56 7.89
N LEU A 302 -4.36 -13.72 8.24
CA LEU A 302 -5.25 -12.61 8.54
C LEU A 302 -4.78 -11.85 9.78
N THR A 303 -4.43 -12.56 10.86
CA THR A 303 -3.88 -11.97 12.09
C THR A 303 -2.60 -11.19 11.81
N THR A 304 -1.71 -11.70 10.95
CA THR A 304 -0.49 -11.00 10.56
C THR A 304 -0.79 -9.69 9.83
N ALA A 305 -1.79 -9.69 8.93
CA ALA A 305 -2.24 -8.48 8.24
C ALA A 305 -2.90 -7.48 9.20
N GLU A 306 -3.75 -7.95 10.12
CA GLU A 306 -4.39 -7.12 11.14
C GLU A 306 -3.35 -6.48 12.08
N ARG A 307 -2.33 -7.23 12.52
CA ARG A 307 -1.20 -6.70 13.31
C ARG A 307 -0.41 -5.63 12.56
N ALA A 308 -0.22 -5.80 11.25
CA ALA A 308 0.43 -4.79 10.43
C ALA A 308 -0.42 -3.52 10.31
N ALA A 309 -1.73 -3.67 10.12
CA ALA A 309 -2.67 -2.55 10.07
C ALA A 309 -2.78 -1.84 11.43
N ALA A 310 -2.67 -2.55 12.54
CA ALA A 310 -2.67 -1.98 13.89
C ALA A 310 -1.48 -1.04 14.18
N CYS A 311 -0.45 -1.03 13.32
CA CYS A 311 0.62 -0.04 13.35
C CYS A 311 0.20 1.33 12.76
N PHE A 312 -1.03 1.41 12.23
CA PHE A 312 -1.62 2.59 11.57
C PHE A 312 -3.09 2.78 12.01
N PRO A 313 -3.36 2.96 13.32
CA PRO A 313 -4.73 3.04 13.85
C PRO A 313 -5.55 4.24 13.33
N GLY A 314 -4.90 5.33 12.92
CA GLY A 314 -5.54 6.51 12.34
C GLY A 314 -5.95 6.34 10.87
N THR A 315 -5.64 5.21 10.24
CA THR A 315 -5.93 4.92 8.84
C THR A 315 -7.02 3.87 8.70
N LEU A 316 -8.20 4.28 8.20
CA LEU A 316 -9.38 3.41 8.14
C LEU A 316 -9.16 2.15 7.31
N CYS A 317 -8.40 2.23 6.22
CA CYS A 317 -8.27 1.13 5.27
C CYS A 317 -6.86 1.03 4.70
N VAL A 318 -6.26 -0.18 4.77
CA VAL A 318 -4.95 -0.49 4.21
C VAL A 318 -4.96 -1.81 3.44
N GLY A 319 -4.14 -1.89 2.39
CA GLY A 319 -3.85 -3.13 1.66
C GLY A 319 -2.51 -3.72 2.09
N VAL A 320 -2.52 -4.87 2.75
CA VAL A 320 -1.34 -5.54 3.27
C VAL A 320 -0.89 -6.64 2.30
N ASP A 321 0.36 -6.57 1.85
CA ASP A 321 1.02 -7.62 1.10
C ASP A 321 1.66 -8.63 2.04
N VAL A 322 1.11 -9.85 2.09
CA VAL A 322 1.63 -10.96 2.89
C VAL A 322 2.36 -11.94 1.98
N LEU A 323 3.62 -12.18 2.30
CA LEU A 323 4.55 -13.05 1.59
C LEU A 323 4.61 -14.41 2.30
N PRO A 324 4.01 -15.48 1.73
CA PRO A 324 4.19 -16.82 2.26
C PRO A 324 5.60 -17.31 1.92
N ALA A 325 6.35 -17.76 2.91
CA ALA A 325 7.62 -18.45 2.70
C ALA A 325 7.39 -19.81 2.03
N THR A 326 8.43 -20.36 1.40
CA THR A 326 8.39 -21.72 0.82
C THR A 326 7.76 -22.73 1.79
N GLY A 327 6.81 -23.52 1.27
CA GLY A 327 6.05 -24.49 2.04
C GLY A 327 4.87 -23.91 2.83
N TRP A 328 4.51 -22.63 2.67
CA TRP A 328 3.28 -22.03 3.25
C TRP A 328 3.19 -22.05 4.79
N ARG A 329 4.33 -22.19 5.50
CA ARG A 329 4.40 -22.31 6.97
C ARG A 329 4.64 -21.01 7.73
N ARG A 330 5.18 -20.00 7.05
CA ARG A 330 5.59 -18.74 7.66
C ARG A 330 5.21 -17.60 6.73
N PHE A 331 4.86 -16.48 7.32
CA PHE A 331 4.37 -15.31 6.60
C PHE A 331 5.18 -14.08 7.02
N ALA A 332 5.46 -13.21 6.07
CA ALA A 332 6.07 -11.91 6.33
C ALA A 332 5.31 -10.82 5.58
N VAL A 333 5.21 -9.63 6.15
CA VAL A 333 4.61 -8.47 5.49
C VAL A 333 5.65 -7.84 4.57
N GLY A 334 5.34 -7.81 3.28
CA GLY A 334 6.20 -7.23 2.25
C GLY A 334 6.00 -5.73 2.04
N GLU A 335 4.76 -5.26 2.23
CA GLU A 335 4.36 -3.86 2.07
C GLU A 335 2.97 -3.63 2.70
N VAL A 336 2.71 -2.41 3.18
CA VAL A 336 1.38 -1.95 3.58
C VAL A 336 1.04 -0.71 2.76
N ASN A 337 -0.09 -0.73 2.07
CA ASN A 337 -0.51 0.28 1.11
C ASN A 337 -1.67 1.09 1.70
N ALA A 338 -1.56 2.42 1.69
CA ALA A 338 -2.64 3.29 2.14
C ALA A 338 -3.90 3.17 1.25
N PHE A 339 -5.05 3.52 1.82
CA PHE A 339 -6.34 3.63 1.11
C PHE A 339 -6.92 2.29 0.60
N GLY A 340 -6.43 1.16 1.10
CA GLY A 340 -6.89 -0.17 0.70
C GLY A 340 -6.43 -0.57 -0.70
N ASP A 341 -7.30 -1.24 -1.45
CA ASP A 341 -6.97 -1.72 -2.79
C ASP A 341 -8.21 -1.75 -3.71
N LEU A 342 -7.97 -1.69 -5.01
CA LEU A 342 -9.00 -1.81 -6.03
C LEU A 342 -9.13 -3.28 -6.45
N LEU A 343 -10.03 -4.02 -5.78
CA LEU A 343 -10.27 -5.44 -6.04
C LEU A 343 -11.67 -5.68 -6.60
N PRO A 344 -11.96 -5.29 -7.86
CA PRO A 344 -13.29 -5.42 -8.43
C PRO A 344 -13.74 -6.89 -8.43
N ARG A 345 -15.04 -7.09 -8.18
CA ARG A 345 -15.72 -8.40 -8.14
C ARG A 345 -15.21 -9.35 -7.05
N LEU A 346 -14.50 -8.84 -6.04
CA LEU A 346 -14.13 -9.60 -4.85
C LEU A 346 -15.06 -9.20 -3.70
N THR A 347 -15.65 -10.18 -3.04
CA THR A 347 -16.50 -9.98 -1.85
C THR A 347 -15.75 -10.32 -0.58
N GLY A 348 -16.25 -9.84 0.56
CA GLY A 348 -15.63 -10.06 1.85
C GLY A 348 -15.57 -11.52 2.30
N LEU A 349 -14.61 -11.81 3.17
CA LEU A 349 -14.33 -13.12 3.73
C LEU A 349 -15.44 -13.54 4.72
N PRO A 350 -15.77 -14.85 4.81
CA PRO A 350 -16.64 -15.35 5.86
C PRO A 350 -16.11 -15.02 7.26
N GLY A 351 -16.99 -14.59 8.17
CA GLY A 351 -16.69 -14.17 9.53
C GLY A 351 -16.05 -12.77 9.65
N SER A 352 -15.90 -12.03 8.56
CA SER A 352 -15.24 -10.71 8.59
C SER A 352 -16.18 -9.55 8.89
N GLY A 353 -17.50 -9.73 8.72
CA GLY A 353 -18.48 -8.65 8.77
C GLY A 353 -18.61 -7.88 7.45
N ALA A 354 -17.93 -8.34 6.38
CA ALA A 354 -17.97 -7.78 5.04
C ALA A 354 -18.52 -8.76 3.99
N GLU A 355 -19.16 -9.85 4.42
CA GLU A 355 -19.75 -10.84 3.52
C GLU A 355 -20.74 -10.19 2.55
N GLY A 356 -20.58 -10.47 1.25
CA GLY A 356 -21.39 -9.87 0.19
C GLY A 356 -21.07 -8.40 -0.12
N LEU A 357 -20.27 -7.73 0.70
CA LEU A 357 -19.75 -6.39 0.42
C LEU A 357 -18.48 -6.47 -0.40
N ASP A 358 -18.27 -5.49 -1.28
CA ASP A 358 -16.95 -5.27 -1.88
C ASP A 358 -16.05 -4.43 -0.94
N THR A 359 -14.81 -4.20 -1.37
CA THR A 359 -13.82 -3.45 -0.58
C THR A 359 -14.24 -2.02 -0.24
N TYR A 360 -15.08 -1.37 -1.06
CA TYR A 360 -15.52 0.00 -0.82
C TYR A 360 -16.78 0.04 0.04
N ALA A 361 -17.73 -0.88 -0.18
CA ALA A 361 -18.91 -1.03 0.66
C ALA A 361 -18.52 -1.38 2.11
N ALA A 362 -17.50 -2.23 2.30
CA ALA A 362 -16.94 -2.49 3.62
C ALA A 362 -16.35 -1.22 4.30
N GLN A 363 -15.70 -0.34 3.52
CA GLN A 363 -15.22 0.94 4.04
C GLN A 363 -16.37 1.86 4.43
N VAL A 364 -17.41 1.98 3.59
CA VAL A 364 -18.60 2.79 3.89
C VAL A 364 -19.29 2.30 5.16
N ALA A 365 -19.47 0.98 5.31
CA ALA A 365 -20.06 0.37 6.50
C ALA A 365 -19.28 0.66 7.79
N ALA A 366 -17.96 0.88 7.69
CA ALA A 366 -17.10 1.21 8.83
C ALA A 366 -17.09 2.70 9.21
N VAL A 367 -17.58 3.60 8.34
CA VAL A 367 -17.55 5.05 8.55
C VAL A 367 -18.23 5.48 9.85
N PRO A 368 -19.44 5.01 10.21
CA PRO A 368 -20.09 5.44 11.45
C PRO A 368 -19.22 5.15 12.67
N ALA A 369 -18.65 3.94 12.78
CA ALA A 369 -17.80 3.58 13.92
C ALA A 369 -16.54 4.45 13.98
N ALA A 370 -15.90 4.70 12.83
CA ALA A 370 -14.72 5.57 12.74
C ALA A 370 -15.01 7.01 13.20
N MET A 371 -16.13 7.58 12.77
CA MET A 371 -16.54 8.92 13.19
C MET A 371 -16.88 9.01 14.69
N HIS A 372 -17.49 7.97 15.26
CA HIS A 372 -17.75 7.92 16.71
C HIS A 372 -16.46 7.80 17.53
N GLY A 373 -15.47 7.05 17.03
CA GLY A 373 -14.15 6.94 17.64
C GLY A 373 -13.42 8.28 17.70
N ALA A 374 -13.30 8.97 16.57
CA ALA A 374 -12.63 10.27 16.47
C ALA A 374 -13.20 11.32 17.44
N ARG A 375 -14.53 11.40 17.56
CA ARG A 375 -15.19 12.34 18.48
C ARG A 375 -14.88 12.07 19.95
N ARG A 376 -14.65 10.81 20.34
CA ARG A 376 -14.28 10.46 21.72
C ARG A 376 -12.83 10.85 22.04
N GLU A 377 -11.93 10.72 21.07
CA GLU A 377 -10.52 11.09 21.23
C GLU A 377 -10.33 12.60 21.39
N GLU A 378 -11.07 13.42 20.63
CA GLU A 378 -11.10 14.89 20.77
C GLU A 378 -11.60 15.29 22.17
N HIS A 379 -12.71 14.70 22.64
CA HIS A 379 -13.27 15.04 23.95
C HIS A 379 -12.33 14.68 25.12
N ASN A 380 -11.55 13.61 24.98
CA ASN A 380 -10.55 13.23 25.98
C ASN A 380 -9.30 14.14 25.96
N HIS A 381 -8.90 14.67 24.80
CA HIS A 381 -7.82 15.66 24.71
C HIS A 381 -8.23 17.00 25.35
N ASP A 382 -9.45 17.48 25.09
CA ASP A 382 -9.97 18.71 25.69
C ASP A 382 -10.18 18.60 27.22
N ALA A 383 -10.43 17.41 27.75
CA ALA A 383 -10.59 17.18 29.18
C ALA A 383 -9.26 17.02 29.94
N THR A 384 -8.13 16.91 29.22
CA THR A 384 -6.79 16.68 29.81
C THR A 384 -5.81 17.84 29.56
N ALA A 385 -6.21 18.85 28.78
CA ALA A 385 -5.54 20.14 28.62
C ALA A 385 -6.14 21.18 29.57
#